data_AF-A0A0N1I176-F1
#
_entry.id   AF-A0A0N1I176-F1
#
_cell.length_a   1.000
_cell.length_b   1.000
_cell.length_c   1.000
_cell.angle_alpha   90.00
_cell.angle_beta   90.00
_cell.angle_gamma   90.00
#
_symmetry.space_group_name_H-M   'P 1'
#
loop_
_entity.id
_entity.type
_entity.pdbx_description
1 polymer ?
#
loop_
_entity_poly.entity_id
_entity_poly.type
_entity_poly.pdbx_seq_one_letter_code
_entity_poly.pdbx_strand_id
1 'polypeptide(L)'
;MLRRNARKLLGYTPVNPDTSPMIMYSQYHWHYNLPQGMERPHSVNRSLPAPFQSHHSSVNKYRGVWIATEMHPAFLVGLEPQLKKLPHGRTVPRTPVAEVVAEYEKLSPLIDDEAARDGWLAKIFQHCAFQRSGAEAMALWDKFCAPRFMQANSVAKPPLPLVQAILFCCSKSDHTGWKPIFEKCLKDGWNYTPFFDTPQWSYLLKSVGRQDDEQGVKMILEEMVDVQSDLDRVEARSIVYALNAVKDKAIYNYVKKYLFYFGERKVKFLRITYANLRGHGAEKLRVPLKENDAMFYHVSWHASIRQPRQFSPRQLYFDYQPSNLGAAAYGSNAKVEGIVKDKIEKWKAEGLLPEDYVHEDRVYDRTAAFKSVARQEKWKKAPKAVKSKRHGYTGDP
;
A
#
# COMPACT_ATOMS: atom_id res chain seq x y z
N MET A 1 46.22 59.95 -14.29
CA MET A 1 46.04 58.48 -14.42
C MET A 1 44.80 58.06 -13.64
N LEU A 2 43.69 57.80 -14.33
CA LEU A 2 42.43 57.35 -13.72
C LEU A 2 42.57 55.87 -13.33
N ARG A 3 42.56 55.58 -12.02
CA ARG A 3 42.41 54.22 -11.48
C ARG A 3 41.04 53.67 -11.91
N ARG A 4 41.02 52.74 -12.85
CA ARG A 4 39.83 51.91 -13.14
C ARG A 4 39.55 51.05 -11.90
N ASN A 5 38.56 51.46 -11.11
CA ASN A 5 37.95 50.61 -10.09
C ASN A 5 37.20 49.48 -10.78
N ALA A 6 37.88 48.34 -11.00
CA ALA A 6 37.21 47.10 -11.38
C ALA A 6 36.40 46.59 -10.17
N ARG A 7 35.20 47.12 -9.97
CA ARG A 7 34.15 46.45 -9.21
C ARG A 7 33.84 45.14 -9.93
N LYS A 8 34.57 44.06 -9.65
CA LYS A 8 34.09 42.70 -9.93
C LYS A 8 32.82 42.54 -9.10
N LEU A 9 31.68 42.61 -9.78
CA LEU A 9 30.36 42.37 -9.22
C LEU A 9 30.37 41.02 -8.49
N LEU A 10 30.01 41.03 -7.20
CA LEU A 10 29.41 39.87 -6.54
C LEU A 10 28.29 39.36 -7.48
N GLY A 11 28.48 38.16 -8.04
CA GLY A 11 27.76 37.71 -9.23
C GLY A 11 26.69 36.65 -8.96
N TYR A 12 26.13 36.14 -10.06
CA TYR A 12 25.09 35.10 -10.09
C TYR A 12 25.56 33.71 -9.60
N THR A 13 26.86 33.46 -9.52
CA THR A 13 27.40 32.21 -8.99
C THR A 13 27.58 32.33 -7.48
N PRO A 14 26.83 31.56 -6.67
CA PRO A 14 26.98 31.62 -5.22
C PRO A 14 28.36 31.13 -4.81
N VAL A 15 28.91 31.76 -3.77
CA VAL A 15 30.17 31.32 -3.16
C VAL A 15 29.96 29.95 -2.53
N ASN A 16 30.89 29.02 -2.75
CA ASN A 16 30.90 27.75 -2.03
C ASN A 16 31.38 28.00 -0.58
N PRO A 17 30.54 27.75 0.45
CA PRO A 17 30.86 28.08 1.84
C PRO A 17 32.01 27.24 2.40
N ASP A 18 32.22 26.03 1.90
CA ASP A 18 33.24 25.10 2.42
C ASP A 18 34.67 25.47 1.99
N THR A 19 34.82 26.22 0.88
CA THR A 19 36.14 26.56 0.31
C THR A 19 36.52 28.03 0.50
N SER A 20 35.57 28.88 0.90
CA SER A 20 35.82 30.32 1.07
C SER A 20 36.33 30.62 2.48
N PRO A 21 37.60 31.04 2.65
CA PRO A 21 38.13 31.39 3.97
C PRO A 21 37.43 32.60 4.59
N MET A 22 36.86 33.48 3.74
CA MET A 22 36.06 34.61 4.21
C MET A 22 34.74 34.19 4.86
N ILE A 23 34.19 33.01 4.53
CA ILE A 23 33.00 32.44 5.18
C ILE A 23 33.44 31.59 6.37
N MET A 24 34.35 30.64 6.12
CA MET A 24 34.83 29.69 7.13
C MET A 24 35.43 30.34 8.38
N TYR A 25 36.12 31.48 8.22
CA TYR A 25 36.72 32.22 9.33
C TYR A 25 35.98 33.50 9.71
N SER A 26 34.75 33.66 9.21
CA SER A 26 33.88 34.73 9.67
C SER A 26 33.43 34.51 11.12
N GLN A 27 32.84 35.54 11.71
CA GLN A 27 32.28 35.48 13.07
C GLN A 27 31.11 34.48 13.25
N TYR A 28 30.56 33.92 12.17
CA TYR A 28 29.47 32.94 12.21
C TYR A 28 29.96 31.49 12.07
N HIS A 29 31.27 31.30 11.88
CA HIS A 29 31.94 30.02 11.72
C HIS A 29 33.20 29.97 12.62
N TRP A 30 33.96 28.89 12.51
CA TRP A 30 35.11 28.63 13.37
C TRP A 30 36.39 29.25 12.80
N HIS A 31 36.82 30.40 13.34
CA HIS A 31 38.08 31.05 12.93
C HIS A 31 39.28 30.12 13.17
N TYR A 32 40.28 30.12 12.28
CA TYR A 32 41.48 29.27 12.38
C TYR A 32 42.34 29.48 13.63
N ASN A 33 42.08 30.53 14.42
CA ASN A 33 42.82 30.85 15.64
C ASN A 33 42.12 30.29 16.90
N LEU A 34 40.91 29.75 16.77
CA LEU A 34 40.20 29.07 17.86
C LEU A 34 40.71 27.62 18.01
N PRO A 35 40.52 26.96 19.16
CA PRO A 35 40.88 25.56 19.31
C PRO A 35 39.96 24.69 18.44
N GLN A 36 40.52 24.04 17.42
CA GLN A 36 39.83 23.34 16.31
C GLN A 36 39.18 21.98 16.72
N GLY A 37 38.66 21.89 17.94
CA GLY A 37 37.98 20.68 18.41
C GLY A 37 36.64 20.44 17.72
N MET A 38 36.12 19.23 17.83
CA MET A 38 34.74 18.92 17.42
C MET A 38 33.75 19.68 18.31
N GLU A 39 32.82 20.43 17.72
CA GLU A 39 31.79 21.16 18.46
C GLU A 39 30.86 20.22 19.25
N ARG A 40 30.34 19.19 18.60
CA ARG A 40 29.42 18.21 19.21
C ARG A 40 29.45 16.87 18.47
N PRO A 41 29.20 15.75 19.16
CA PRO A 41 28.97 14.46 18.51
C PRO A 41 27.59 14.40 17.82
N HIS A 42 27.50 13.71 16.68
CA HIS A 42 26.24 13.48 15.96
C HIS A 42 25.95 11.98 15.78
N SER A 43 25.04 11.44 16.59
CA SER A 43 24.62 10.03 16.54
C SER A 43 23.31 9.82 15.79
N VAL A 44 23.24 10.24 14.52
CA VAL A 44 22.00 10.24 13.70
C VAL A 44 21.45 8.82 13.47
N ASN A 45 22.28 7.89 13.01
CA ASN A 45 21.84 6.51 12.72
C ASN A 45 21.40 5.72 13.97
N ARG A 46 21.77 6.19 15.17
CA ARG A 46 21.42 5.54 16.44
C ARG A 46 20.10 6.04 17.01
N SER A 47 19.69 7.27 16.72
CA SER A 47 18.46 7.84 17.27
C SER A 47 17.20 7.34 16.56
N LEU A 48 17.19 7.38 15.22
CA LEU A 48 16.04 6.95 14.41
C LEU A 48 16.52 6.19 13.17
N PRO A 49 16.74 4.86 13.27
CA PRO A 49 17.18 4.07 12.14
C PRO A 49 16.05 3.92 11.11
N ALA A 50 16.36 4.14 9.84
CA ALA A 50 15.45 3.84 8.74
C ALA A 50 15.58 2.35 8.34
N PRO A 51 14.47 1.61 8.15
CA PRO A 51 14.53 0.24 7.67
C PRO A 51 15.06 0.18 6.23
N PHE A 52 15.86 -0.84 5.91
CA PHE A 52 16.42 -1.00 4.58
C PHE A 52 15.32 -1.39 3.56
N GLN A 53 15.10 -0.53 2.58
CA GLN A 53 14.20 -0.77 1.45
C GLN A 53 14.88 -0.35 0.15
N SER A 54 15.51 -1.30 -0.54
CA SER A 54 16.24 -1.02 -1.77
C SER A 54 15.32 -0.44 -2.87
N HIS A 55 15.90 0.38 -3.74
CA HIS A 55 15.19 0.84 -4.94
C HIS A 55 14.90 -0.35 -5.87
N HIS A 56 15.89 -1.22 -6.06
CA HIS A 56 15.77 -2.45 -6.84
C HIS A 56 15.19 -3.60 -6.02
N SER A 57 14.49 -4.52 -6.69
CA SER A 57 14.04 -5.76 -6.05
C SER A 57 15.23 -6.64 -5.65
N SER A 58 15.12 -7.40 -4.56
CA SER A 58 16.10 -8.46 -4.24
C SER A 58 16.34 -9.39 -5.44
N VAL A 59 17.62 -9.67 -5.68
CA VAL A 59 18.09 -10.51 -6.79
C VAL A 59 17.93 -11.99 -6.45
N ASN A 60 18.19 -12.36 -5.19
CA ASN A 60 18.30 -13.76 -4.77
C ASN A 60 16.99 -14.37 -4.24
N LYS A 61 15.91 -13.58 -4.13
CA LYS A 61 14.62 -14.09 -3.63
C LYS A 61 14.09 -15.19 -4.55
N TYR A 62 13.51 -16.25 -3.99
CA TYR A 62 12.75 -17.21 -4.77
C TYR A 62 11.52 -16.50 -5.36
N ARG A 63 11.40 -16.48 -6.70
CA ARG A 63 10.34 -15.78 -7.44
C ARG A 63 9.24 -16.75 -7.88
N GLY A 64 8.75 -17.56 -6.95
CA GLY A 64 7.71 -18.56 -7.18
C GLY A 64 7.01 -18.91 -5.87
N VAL A 65 6.05 -19.83 -5.95
CA VAL A 65 5.41 -20.43 -4.77
C VAL A 65 6.25 -21.62 -4.35
N TRP A 66 6.79 -21.59 -3.13
CA TRP A 66 7.62 -22.67 -2.63
C TRP A 66 6.72 -23.79 -2.10
N ILE A 67 6.72 -24.94 -2.77
CA ILE A 67 5.99 -26.12 -2.33
C ILE A 67 6.93 -27.00 -1.53
N ALA A 68 6.75 -27.01 -0.21
CA ALA A 68 7.54 -27.81 0.70
C ALA A 68 7.39 -29.30 0.37
N THR A 69 8.51 -30.04 0.45
CA THR A 69 8.51 -31.49 0.19
C THR A 69 8.51 -32.18 1.54
N GLU A 70 7.34 -32.38 2.10
CA GLU A 70 7.15 -33.02 3.40
C GLU A 70 6.90 -34.52 3.17
N MET A 71 7.95 -35.23 2.77
CA MET A 71 7.91 -36.69 2.59
C MET A 71 8.97 -37.35 3.48
N HIS A 72 8.64 -38.49 4.07
CA HIS A 72 9.60 -39.26 4.86
C HIS A 72 10.81 -39.67 3.98
N PRO A 73 12.05 -39.61 4.49
CA PRO A 73 13.26 -39.92 3.71
C PRO A 73 13.24 -41.28 3.00
N ALA A 74 12.58 -42.30 3.59
CA ALA A 74 12.42 -43.60 2.95
C ALA A 74 11.66 -43.52 1.61
N PHE A 75 10.58 -42.75 1.56
CA PHE A 75 9.82 -42.55 0.32
C PHE A 75 10.52 -41.61 -0.65
N LEU A 76 11.30 -40.64 -0.16
CA LEU A 76 12.14 -39.80 -1.02
C LEU A 76 13.15 -40.63 -1.82
N VAL A 77 13.77 -41.62 -1.17
CA VAL A 77 14.70 -42.55 -1.84
C VAL A 77 13.92 -43.55 -2.71
N GLY A 78 12.86 -44.16 -2.18
CA GLY A 78 12.08 -45.16 -2.91
C GLY A 78 11.39 -44.63 -4.18
N LEU A 79 10.98 -43.35 -4.18
CA LEU A 79 10.35 -42.68 -5.32
C LEU A 79 11.32 -41.79 -6.11
N GLU A 80 12.63 -41.83 -5.83
CA GLU A 80 13.60 -40.96 -6.49
C GLU A 80 13.51 -40.96 -8.03
N PRO A 81 13.37 -42.11 -8.73
CA PRO A 81 13.25 -42.13 -10.19
C PRO A 81 12.05 -41.34 -10.72
N GLN A 82 10.97 -41.28 -9.96
CA GLN A 82 9.72 -40.58 -10.27
C GLN A 82 9.82 -39.11 -9.85
N LEU A 83 10.35 -38.83 -8.66
CA LEU A 83 10.54 -37.48 -8.12
C LEU A 83 11.56 -36.67 -8.91
N LYS A 84 12.56 -37.30 -9.53
CA LYS A 84 13.53 -36.63 -10.40
C LYS A 84 12.90 -35.99 -11.64
N LYS A 85 11.72 -36.46 -12.05
CA LYS A 85 10.92 -35.90 -13.15
C LYS A 85 10.13 -34.66 -12.73
N LEU A 86 10.06 -34.38 -11.44
CA LEU A 86 9.26 -33.31 -10.84
C LEU A 86 10.12 -32.12 -10.38
N PRO A 87 9.52 -30.94 -10.17
CA PRO A 87 10.23 -29.78 -9.68
C PRO A 87 10.82 -30.00 -8.28
N HIS A 88 12.14 -29.87 -8.17
CA HIS A 88 12.88 -29.83 -6.91
C HIS A 88 13.52 -28.45 -6.72
N GLY A 89 14.34 -28.27 -5.68
CA GLY A 89 14.89 -26.97 -5.27
C GLY A 89 15.43 -26.13 -6.45
N ARG A 90 14.67 -25.10 -6.84
CA ARG A 90 14.96 -24.14 -7.94
C ARG A 90 15.12 -24.76 -9.34
N THR A 91 14.77 -26.04 -9.52
CA THR A 91 14.89 -26.75 -10.80
C THR A 91 13.51 -27.16 -11.29
N VAL A 92 13.26 -26.98 -12.58
CA VAL A 92 12.00 -27.34 -13.24
C VAL A 92 12.32 -28.26 -14.42
N PRO A 93 12.21 -29.59 -14.22
CA PRO A 93 12.34 -30.55 -15.32
C PRO A 93 11.27 -30.33 -16.38
N ARG A 94 11.54 -30.77 -17.62
CA ARG A 94 10.64 -30.62 -18.78
C ARG A 94 9.86 -31.90 -19.13
N THR A 95 9.76 -32.84 -18.20
CA THR A 95 9.04 -34.10 -18.40
C THR A 95 7.57 -33.83 -18.78
N PRO A 96 6.99 -34.49 -19.78
CA PRO A 96 5.59 -34.30 -20.14
C PRO A 96 4.63 -34.57 -18.98
N VAL A 97 3.58 -33.76 -18.81
CA VAL A 97 2.57 -33.95 -17.74
C VAL A 97 1.93 -35.34 -17.81
N ALA A 98 1.58 -35.82 -19.01
CA ALA A 98 0.94 -37.12 -19.21
C ALA A 98 1.76 -38.28 -18.62
N GLU A 99 3.09 -38.24 -18.73
CA GLU A 99 3.98 -39.26 -18.17
C GLU A 99 3.92 -39.25 -16.64
N VAL A 100 4.09 -38.08 -16.04
CA VAL A 100 4.08 -37.90 -14.58
C VAL A 100 2.74 -38.31 -13.96
N VAL A 101 1.63 -37.94 -14.61
CA VAL A 101 0.27 -38.30 -14.17
C VAL A 101 0.07 -39.81 -14.26
N ALA A 102 0.42 -40.43 -15.39
CA ALA A 102 0.28 -41.88 -15.58
C ALA A 102 1.10 -42.69 -14.55
N GLU A 103 2.31 -42.23 -14.23
CA GLU A 103 3.14 -42.88 -13.20
C GLU A 103 2.55 -42.76 -11.80
N TYR A 104 1.99 -41.61 -11.46
CA TYR A 104 1.31 -41.42 -10.18
C TYR A 104 0.09 -42.33 -10.07
N GLU A 105 -0.77 -42.39 -11.09
CA GLU A 105 -1.94 -43.26 -11.06
C GLU A 105 -1.57 -44.75 -10.96
N LYS A 106 -0.46 -45.15 -11.59
CA LYS A 106 0.03 -46.53 -11.56
C LYS A 106 0.63 -46.92 -10.20
N LEU A 107 1.42 -46.04 -9.59
CA LEU A 107 2.26 -46.38 -8.43
C LEU A 107 1.71 -45.87 -7.10
N SER A 108 0.90 -44.80 -7.08
CA SER A 108 0.32 -44.27 -5.83
C SER A 108 -0.48 -45.30 -5.02
N PRO A 109 -1.24 -46.26 -5.62
CA PRO A 109 -1.94 -47.28 -4.84
C PRO A 109 -1.01 -48.26 -4.11
N LEU A 110 0.28 -48.34 -4.51
CA LEU A 110 1.26 -49.24 -3.90
C LEU A 110 1.91 -48.64 -2.64
N ILE A 111 1.67 -47.36 -2.37
CA ILE A 111 2.28 -46.62 -1.27
C ILE A 111 1.24 -46.48 -0.18
N ASP A 112 1.40 -47.17 0.95
CA ASP A 112 0.49 -47.08 2.09
C ASP A 112 0.88 -45.96 3.07
N ASP A 113 1.00 -44.74 2.55
CA ASP A 113 1.28 -43.54 3.33
C ASP A 113 0.60 -42.33 2.69
N GLU A 114 -0.37 -41.74 3.40
CA GLU A 114 -1.12 -40.59 2.90
C GLU A 114 -0.25 -39.35 2.70
N ALA A 115 0.69 -39.08 3.62
CA ALA A 115 1.55 -37.91 3.54
C ALA A 115 2.53 -38.00 2.37
N ALA A 116 3.04 -39.20 2.07
CA ALA A 116 3.89 -39.46 0.92
C ALA A 116 3.13 -39.30 -0.40
N ARG A 117 1.89 -39.83 -0.48
CA ARG A 117 1.02 -39.66 -1.67
C ARG A 117 0.66 -38.19 -1.88
N ASP A 118 0.24 -37.49 -0.84
CA ASP A 118 -0.16 -36.08 -0.92
C ASP A 118 1.06 -35.16 -1.19
N GLY A 119 2.23 -35.47 -0.62
CA GLY A 119 3.49 -34.77 -0.90
C GLY A 119 3.96 -34.97 -2.33
N TRP A 120 3.86 -36.18 -2.87
CA TRP A 120 4.13 -36.46 -4.28
C TRP A 120 3.13 -35.73 -5.18
N LEU A 121 1.84 -35.80 -4.86
CA LEU A 121 0.78 -35.13 -5.62
C LEU A 121 0.94 -33.60 -5.65
N ALA A 122 1.36 -33.00 -4.54
CA ALA A 122 1.67 -31.56 -4.49
C ALA A 122 2.77 -31.18 -5.50
N LYS A 123 3.79 -32.03 -5.68
CA LYS A 123 4.83 -31.81 -6.69
C LYS A 123 4.30 -31.97 -8.12
N ILE A 124 3.37 -32.89 -8.34
CA ILE A 124 2.70 -33.04 -9.63
C ILE A 124 1.88 -31.78 -9.94
N PHE A 125 1.11 -31.26 -9.00
CA PHE A 125 0.39 -29.99 -9.20
C PHE A 125 1.32 -28.82 -9.49
N GLN A 126 2.46 -28.72 -8.78
CA GLN A 126 3.48 -27.72 -9.08
C GLN A 126 4.05 -27.86 -10.50
N HIS A 127 4.27 -29.09 -10.96
CA HIS A 127 4.74 -29.40 -12.31
C HIS A 127 3.71 -29.00 -13.38
N CYS A 128 2.46 -29.42 -13.19
CA CYS A 128 1.33 -29.03 -14.04
C CYS A 128 1.18 -27.51 -14.09
N ALA A 129 1.39 -26.80 -12.98
CA ALA A 129 1.34 -25.34 -12.93
C ALA A 129 2.41 -24.67 -13.81
N PHE A 130 3.63 -25.22 -13.86
CA PHE A 130 4.68 -24.71 -14.74
C PHE A 130 4.38 -24.94 -16.22
N GLN A 131 3.67 -26.04 -16.55
CA GLN A 131 3.25 -26.36 -17.92
C GLN A 131 1.86 -25.79 -18.28
N ARG A 132 1.17 -25.14 -17.34
CA ARG A 132 -0.20 -24.59 -17.47
C ARG A 132 -1.28 -25.66 -17.76
N SER A 133 -1.04 -26.89 -17.33
CA SER A 133 -1.94 -28.04 -17.44
C SER A 133 -2.95 -28.07 -16.28
N GLY A 134 -3.85 -27.08 -16.25
CA GLY A 134 -4.81 -26.92 -15.16
C GLY A 134 -5.91 -27.98 -15.15
N ALA A 135 -6.36 -28.42 -16.33
CA ALA A 135 -7.43 -29.42 -16.44
C ALA A 135 -6.97 -30.79 -15.91
N GLU A 136 -5.75 -31.19 -16.25
CA GLU A 136 -5.14 -32.43 -15.79
C GLU A 136 -4.90 -32.41 -14.28
N ALA A 137 -4.45 -31.28 -13.73
CA ALA A 137 -4.31 -31.10 -12.28
C ALA A 137 -5.67 -31.17 -11.56
N MET A 138 -6.71 -30.57 -12.12
CA MET A 138 -8.05 -30.62 -11.53
C MET A 138 -8.68 -32.00 -11.63
N ALA A 139 -8.46 -32.76 -12.70
CA ALA A 139 -8.89 -34.16 -12.80
C ALA A 139 -8.26 -35.02 -11.68
N LEU A 140 -6.98 -34.81 -11.39
CA LEU A 140 -6.31 -35.45 -10.26
C LEU A 140 -6.87 -35.00 -8.90
N TRP A 141 -7.16 -33.70 -8.75
CA TRP A 141 -7.81 -33.17 -7.54
C TRP A 141 -9.17 -33.82 -7.32
N ASP A 142 -10.01 -33.88 -8.34
CA ASP A 142 -11.36 -34.44 -8.26
C ASP A 142 -11.34 -35.95 -7.98
N LYS A 143 -10.32 -36.66 -8.46
CA LYS A 143 -10.16 -38.10 -8.24
C LYS A 143 -9.60 -38.45 -6.87
N PHE A 144 -8.56 -37.74 -6.40
CA PHE A 144 -7.80 -38.15 -5.21
C PHE A 144 -7.99 -37.25 -3.98
N CYS A 145 -8.30 -35.97 -4.17
CA CYS A 145 -8.34 -34.98 -3.09
C CYS A 145 -9.77 -34.58 -2.72
N ALA A 146 -10.59 -34.19 -3.69
CA ALA A 146 -11.95 -33.69 -3.46
C ALA A 146 -12.84 -34.67 -2.65
N PRO A 147 -12.81 -36.00 -2.90
CA PRO A 147 -13.60 -36.95 -2.12
C PRO A 147 -13.18 -36.99 -0.65
N ARG A 148 -11.89 -36.76 -0.36
CA ARG A 148 -11.33 -36.75 1.00
C ARG A 148 -11.56 -35.42 1.71
N PHE A 149 -11.41 -34.28 1.03
CA PHE A 149 -11.31 -32.98 1.70
C PHE A 149 -12.49 -32.04 1.46
N MET A 150 -13.23 -32.18 0.36
CA MET A 150 -14.26 -31.21 -0.04
C MET A 150 -15.70 -31.64 0.31
N GLN A 151 -15.92 -32.88 0.71
CA GLN A 151 -17.24 -33.36 1.13
C GLN A 151 -17.73 -32.63 2.39
N ALA A 152 -19.03 -32.33 2.47
CA ALA A 152 -19.63 -31.51 3.53
C ALA A 152 -19.37 -32.02 4.96
N ASN A 153 -19.23 -33.34 5.12
CA ASN A 153 -19.01 -34.01 6.41
C ASN A 153 -17.56 -34.42 6.65
N SER A 154 -16.62 -34.04 5.76
CA SER A 154 -15.23 -34.44 5.95
C SER A 154 -14.56 -33.62 7.06
N VAL A 155 -13.97 -34.32 8.03
CA VAL A 155 -13.10 -33.76 9.08
C VAL A 155 -11.64 -33.72 8.62
N ALA A 156 -11.31 -34.36 7.50
CA ALA A 156 -9.94 -34.45 7.01
C ALA A 156 -9.43 -33.08 6.53
N LYS A 157 -8.22 -32.72 6.96
CA LYS A 157 -7.54 -31.48 6.58
C LYS A 157 -6.40 -31.80 5.61
N PRO A 158 -6.37 -31.23 4.40
CA PRO A 158 -5.28 -31.47 3.47
C PRO A 158 -3.97 -30.86 3.98
N PRO A 159 -2.80 -31.42 3.64
CA PRO A 159 -1.53 -30.78 3.90
C PRO A 159 -1.41 -29.40 3.22
N LEU A 160 -0.82 -28.41 3.91
CA LEU A 160 -0.65 -27.06 3.37
C LEU A 160 0.06 -27.04 2.00
N PRO A 161 1.15 -27.81 1.76
CA PRO A 161 1.83 -27.81 0.46
C PRO A 161 0.93 -28.28 -0.69
N LEU A 162 0.00 -29.20 -0.42
CA LEU A 162 -0.97 -29.68 -1.40
C LEU A 162 -1.92 -28.56 -1.83
N VAL A 163 -2.45 -27.82 -0.85
CA VAL A 163 -3.36 -26.67 -1.08
C VAL A 163 -2.64 -25.54 -1.82
N GLN A 164 -1.42 -25.18 -1.39
CA GLN A 164 -0.63 -24.15 -2.08
C GLN A 164 -0.34 -24.55 -3.53
N ALA A 165 -0.02 -25.82 -3.79
CA ALA A 165 0.30 -26.31 -5.12
C ALA A 165 -0.91 -26.30 -6.06
N ILE A 166 -2.09 -26.77 -5.61
CA ILE A 166 -3.28 -26.75 -6.45
C ILE A 166 -3.76 -25.32 -6.72
N LEU A 167 -3.77 -24.44 -5.71
CA LEU A 167 -4.14 -23.03 -5.91
C LEU A 167 -3.14 -22.31 -6.83
N PHE A 168 -1.85 -22.61 -6.73
CA PHE A 168 -0.84 -22.12 -7.67
C PHE A 168 -1.10 -22.62 -9.10
N CYS A 169 -1.46 -23.90 -9.26
CA CYS A 169 -1.81 -24.48 -10.55
C CYS A 169 -3.02 -23.78 -11.16
N CYS A 170 -4.14 -23.69 -10.43
CA CYS A 170 -5.34 -23.00 -10.90
C CYS A 170 -5.04 -21.54 -11.29
N SER A 171 -4.20 -20.86 -10.51
CA SER A 171 -3.77 -19.48 -10.81
C SER A 171 -2.89 -19.36 -12.06
N LYS A 172 -2.10 -20.39 -12.39
CA LYS A 172 -1.21 -20.39 -13.56
C LYS A 172 -1.96 -20.70 -14.86
N SER A 173 -2.98 -21.54 -14.79
CA SER A 173 -3.82 -21.96 -15.90
C SER A 173 -5.09 -21.13 -16.07
N ASP A 174 -5.36 -20.18 -15.16
CA ASP A 174 -6.59 -19.38 -15.15
C ASP A 174 -7.87 -20.25 -15.02
N HIS A 175 -7.79 -21.30 -14.18
CA HIS A 175 -8.86 -22.29 -13.97
C HIS A 175 -9.83 -21.87 -12.85
N THR A 176 -11.14 -22.01 -13.06
CA THR A 176 -12.21 -21.53 -12.14
C THR A 176 -12.35 -22.34 -10.85
N GLY A 177 -11.84 -23.58 -10.82
CA GLY A 177 -11.84 -24.47 -9.65
C GLY A 177 -11.05 -23.96 -8.43
N TRP A 178 -10.36 -22.83 -8.52
CA TRP A 178 -9.63 -22.24 -7.38
C TRP A 178 -10.55 -21.78 -6.24
N LYS A 179 -11.75 -21.29 -6.57
CA LYS A 179 -12.61 -20.55 -5.62
C LYS A 179 -13.12 -21.43 -4.47
N PRO A 180 -13.71 -22.62 -4.70
CA PRO A 180 -14.15 -23.48 -3.61
C PRO A 180 -12.99 -23.92 -2.69
N ILE A 181 -11.81 -24.15 -3.25
CA ILE A 181 -10.60 -24.52 -2.50
C ILE A 181 -10.17 -23.34 -1.62
N PHE A 182 -10.19 -22.12 -2.16
CA PHE A 182 -9.82 -20.91 -1.43
C PHE A 182 -10.82 -20.58 -0.30
N GLU A 183 -12.12 -20.71 -0.54
CA GLU A 183 -13.16 -20.51 0.48
C GLU A 183 -12.98 -21.47 1.67
N LYS A 184 -12.59 -22.72 1.41
CA LYS A 184 -12.22 -23.68 2.47
C LYS A 184 -10.94 -23.31 3.22
N CYS A 185 -10.10 -22.42 2.71
CA CYS A 185 -8.88 -21.99 3.40
C CYS A 185 -9.11 -20.85 4.41
N LEU A 186 -10.29 -20.20 4.38
CA LEU A 186 -10.64 -19.11 5.28
C LEU A 186 -10.75 -19.57 6.75
N LYS A 187 -10.98 -18.63 7.67
CA LYS A 187 -11.04 -18.86 9.12
C LYS A 187 -11.98 -19.99 9.53
N ASP A 188 -13.14 -20.09 8.90
CA ASP A 188 -14.17 -21.09 9.23
C ASP A 188 -13.85 -22.50 8.68
N GLY A 189 -12.82 -22.63 7.85
CA GLY A 189 -12.39 -23.88 7.24
C GLY A 189 -11.03 -24.35 7.76
N TRP A 190 -10.10 -24.61 6.84
CA TRP A 190 -8.75 -25.07 7.15
C TRP A 190 -7.85 -23.97 7.73
N ASN A 191 -8.24 -22.71 7.63
CA ASN A 191 -7.48 -21.56 8.16
C ASN A 191 -6.02 -21.55 7.68
N TYR A 192 -5.82 -21.69 6.36
CA TYR A 192 -4.49 -21.74 5.73
C TYR A 192 -4.02 -20.43 5.13
N THR A 193 -4.93 -19.46 4.97
CA THR A 193 -4.62 -18.15 4.38
C THR A 193 -3.49 -17.39 5.08
N PRO A 194 -3.27 -17.45 6.41
CA PRO A 194 -2.13 -16.76 7.04
C PRO A 194 -0.77 -17.31 6.64
N PHE A 195 -0.71 -18.55 6.13
CA PHE A 195 0.53 -19.23 5.74
C PHE A 195 0.86 -19.07 4.25
N PHE A 196 0.10 -18.25 3.51
CA PHE A 196 0.36 -18.01 2.10
C PHE A 196 1.46 -16.96 1.89
N ASP A 197 2.50 -17.36 1.16
CA ASP A 197 3.57 -16.44 0.76
C ASP A 197 3.06 -15.33 -0.16
N THR A 198 3.78 -14.20 -0.22
CA THR A 198 3.48 -13.07 -1.12
C THR A 198 3.33 -13.47 -2.61
N PRO A 199 4.11 -14.42 -3.17
CA PRO A 199 3.90 -14.90 -4.54
C PRO A 199 2.56 -15.62 -4.71
N GLN A 200 2.06 -16.34 -3.71
CA GLN A 200 0.77 -17.04 -3.78
C GLN A 200 -0.36 -16.02 -4.04
N TRP A 201 -0.42 -14.97 -3.23
CA TRP A 201 -1.35 -13.85 -3.41
C TRP A 201 -1.18 -13.16 -4.77
N SER A 202 0.06 -12.98 -5.22
CA SER A 202 0.35 -12.37 -6.52
C SER A 202 -0.16 -13.21 -7.70
N TYR A 203 -0.08 -14.54 -7.61
CA TYR A 203 -0.61 -15.43 -8.64
C TYR A 203 -2.15 -15.47 -8.63
N LEU A 204 -2.76 -15.59 -7.45
CA LEU A 204 -4.21 -15.57 -7.28
C LEU A 204 -4.82 -14.28 -7.86
N LEU A 205 -4.37 -13.10 -7.40
CA LEU A 205 -4.88 -11.81 -7.89
C LEU A 205 -4.74 -11.65 -9.41
N LYS A 206 -3.61 -12.07 -9.97
CA LYS A 206 -3.35 -11.97 -11.42
C LYS A 206 -4.29 -12.86 -12.22
N SER A 207 -4.60 -14.05 -11.70
CA SER A 207 -5.47 -15.01 -12.38
C SER A 207 -6.92 -14.59 -12.33
N VAL A 208 -7.40 -14.24 -11.14
CA VAL A 208 -8.78 -13.77 -10.92
C VAL A 208 -9.05 -12.51 -11.73
N GLY A 209 -8.09 -11.59 -11.81
CA GLY A 209 -8.16 -10.42 -12.67
C GLY A 209 -8.15 -10.70 -14.17
N ARG A 210 -7.69 -11.88 -14.62
CA ARG A 210 -7.82 -12.30 -16.03
C ARG A 210 -9.13 -13.02 -16.32
N GLN A 211 -9.67 -13.71 -15.32
CA GLN A 211 -10.96 -14.37 -15.38
C GLN A 211 -12.13 -13.37 -15.28
N ASP A 212 -11.84 -12.09 -15.02
CA ASP A 212 -12.82 -11.03 -14.76
C ASP A 212 -13.78 -11.35 -13.60
N ASP A 213 -13.32 -12.09 -12.58
CA ASP A 213 -14.12 -12.42 -11.38
C ASP A 213 -13.96 -11.34 -10.32
N GLU A 214 -14.81 -10.32 -10.38
CA GLU A 214 -14.78 -9.17 -9.47
C GLU A 214 -15.04 -9.54 -8.01
N GLN A 215 -15.91 -10.54 -7.76
CA GLN A 215 -16.22 -11.00 -6.41
C GLN A 215 -15.04 -11.78 -5.83
N GLY A 216 -14.37 -12.59 -6.65
CA GLY A 216 -13.10 -13.23 -6.28
C GLY A 216 -12.02 -12.19 -5.95
N VAL A 217 -11.93 -11.10 -6.71
CA VAL A 217 -11.00 -10.00 -6.40
C VAL A 217 -11.31 -9.42 -5.03
N LYS A 218 -12.58 -9.07 -4.77
CA LYS A 218 -13.01 -8.53 -3.48
C LYS A 218 -12.65 -9.48 -2.33
N MET A 219 -13.02 -10.75 -2.45
CA MET A 219 -12.75 -11.78 -1.44
C MET A 219 -11.25 -11.91 -1.12
N ILE A 220 -10.40 -11.99 -2.15
CA ILE A 220 -8.96 -12.09 -1.96
C ILE A 220 -8.41 -10.82 -1.29
N LEU A 221 -8.86 -9.63 -1.70
CA LEU A 221 -8.40 -8.38 -1.09
C LEU A 221 -8.84 -8.26 0.38
N GLU A 222 -10.08 -8.60 0.72
CA GLU A 222 -10.57 -8.64 2.11
C GLU A 222 -9.70 -9.56 2.97
N GLU A 223 -9.47 -10.78 2.50
CA GLU A 223 -8.68 -11.77 3.21
C GLU A 223 -7.21 -11.32 3.38
N MET A 224 -6.61 -10.74 2.34
CA MET A 224 -5.22 -10.25 2.37
C MET A 224 -4.98 -9.18 3.44
N VAL A 225 -5.97 -8.32 3.70
CA VAL A 225 -5.90 -7.31 4.78
C VAL A 225 -6.08 -7.97 6.14
N ASP A 226 -7.05 -8.88 6.25
CA ASP A 226 -7.37 -9.55 7.50
C ASP A 226 -6.20 -10.42 8.02
N VAL A 227 -5.55 -11.18 7.13
CA VAL A 227 -4.37 -12.00 7.45
C VAL A 227 -3.06 -11.22 7.51
N GLN A 228 -3.12 -9.88 7.37
CA GLN A 228 -1.96 -8.99 7.41
C GLN A 228 -0.84 -9.36 6.42
N SER A 229 -1.23 -9.72 5.19
CA SER A 229 -0.27 -9.99 4.12
C SER A 229 0.58 -8.74 3.80
N ASP A 230 1.79 -8.95 3.26
CA ASP A 230 2.70 -7.85 2.89
C ASP A 230 2.24 -7.15 1.59
N LEU A 231 1.22 -6.30 1.70
CA LEU A 231 0.53 -5.61 0.60
C LEU A 231 1.49 -4.83 -0.31
N ASP A 232 2.48 -4.15 0.26
CA ASP A 232 3.41 -3.33 -0.51
C ASP A 232 4.35 -4.18 -1.36
N ARG A 233 4.69 -5.40 -0.90
CA ARG A 233 5.58 -6.33 -1.61
C ARG A 233 4.89 -7.28 -2.59
N VAL A 234 3.56 -7.37 -2.59
CA VAL A 234 2.77 -8.06 -3.65
C VAL A 234 3.17 -7.50 -5.02
N GLU A 235 3.22 -8.31 -6.08
CA GLU A 235 3.65 -7.80 -7.39
C GLU A 235 2.69 -6.69 -7.90
N ALA A 236 3.20 -5.53 -8.33
CA ALA A 236 2.33 -4.45 -8.82
C ALA A 236 1.48 -4.87 -10.03
N ARG A 237 2.03 -5.73 -10.89
CA ARG A 237 1.35 -6.28 -12.07
C ARG A 237 0.12 -7.10 -11.70
N SER A 238 0.17 -7.91 -10.64
CA SER A 238 -0.98 -8.73 -10.25
C SER A 238 -2.12 -7.88 -9.70
N ILE A 239 -1.80 -6.88 -8.86
CA ILE A 239 -2.78 -5.93 -8.34
C ILE A 239 -3.46 -5.18 -9.49
N VAL A 240 -2.69 -4.69 -10.47
CA VAL A 240 -3.27 -3.98 -11.62
C VAL A 240 -4.25 -4.86 -12.41
N TYR A 241 -3.93 -6.14 -12.66
CA TYR A 241 -4.87 -7.06 -13.30
C TYR A 241 -6.16 -7.22 -12.49
N ALA A 242 -6.04 -7.45 -11.18
CA ALA A 242 -7.19 -7.61 -10.29
C ALA A 242 -8.07 -6.35 -10.27
N LEU A 243 -7.48 -5.17 -10.11
CA LEU A 243 -8.23 -3.92 -10.08
C LEU A 243 -8.89 -3.62 -11.43
N ASN A 244 -8.19 -3.90 -12.55
CA ASN A 244 -8.71 -3.64 -13.89
C ASN A 244 -9.97 -4.46 -14.22
N ALA A 245 -10.16 -5.62 -13.59
CA ALA A 245 -11.36 -6.44 -13.78
C ALA A 245 -12.62 -5.82 -13.17
N VAL A 246 -12.50 -4.93 -12.17
CA VAL A 246 -13.64 -4.42 -11.39
C VAL A 246 -14.44 -3.37 -12.17
N LYS A 247 -15.71 -3.65 -12.42
CA LYS A 247 -16.68 -2.75 -13.08
C LYS A 247 -17.92 -2.51 -12.22
N ASP A 248 -18.27 -3.43 -11.32
CA ASP A 248 -19.36 -3.29 -10.38
C ASP A 248 -19.16 -2.09 -9.44
N LYS A 249 -20.23 -1.32 -9.25
CA LYS A 249 -20.21 -0.07 -8.49
C LYS A 249 -19.92 -0.28 -7.00
N ALA A 250 -20.45 -1.36 -6.41
CA ALA A 250 -20.26 -1.64 -4.99
C ALA A 250 -18.82 -2.08 -4.72
N ILE A 251 -18.29 -2.98 -5.55
CA ILE A 251 -16.90 -3.45 -5.47
C ILE A 251 -15.93 -2.31 -5.77
N TYR A 252 -16.23 -1.45 -6.74
CA TYR A 252 -15.45 -0.26 -7.03
C TYR A 252 -15.31 0.64 -5.79
N ASN A 253 -16.41 0.91 -5.07
CA ASN A 253 -16.36 1.71 -3.84
C ASN A 253 -15.57 1.02 -2.71
N TYR A 254 -15.63 -0.30 -2.61
CA TYR A 254 -14.76 -1.06 -1.72
C TYR A 254 -13.28 -0.86 -2.08
N VAL A 255 -12.93 -1.01 -3.35
CA VAL A 255 -11.56 -0.81 -3.86
C VAL A 255 -11.04 0.59 -3.54
N LYS A 256 -11.86 1.65 -3.64
CA LYS A 256 -11.41 3.01 -3.27
C LYS A 256 -10.93 3.08 -1.83
N LYS A 257 -11.68 2.48 -0.90
CA LYS A 257 -11.30 2.41 0.51
C LYS A 257 -10.07 1.53 0.69
N TYR A 258 -10.05 0.39 0.01
CA TYR A 258 -8.95 -0.56 0.06
C TYR A 258 -7.60 0.03 -0.38
N LEU A 259 -7.60 0.88 -1.42
CA LEU A 259 -6.37 1.50 -1.93
C LEU A 259 -5.60 2.29 -0.85
N PHE A 260 -6.27 2.76 0.20
CA PHE A 260 -5.62 3.48 1.29
C PHE A 260 -4.70 2.60 2.16
N TYR A 261 -4.86 1.27 2.13
CA TYR A 261 -3.98 0.33 2.84
C TYR A 261 -2.57 0.24 2.22
N PHE A 262 -2.39 0.63 0.96
CA PHE A 262 -1.08 0.63 0.33
C PHE A 262 -0.23 1.83 0.77
N GLY A 263 1.08 1.60 0.87
CA GLY A 263 2.07 2.65 1.12
C GLY A 263 2.23 3.62 -0.05
N GLU A 264 2.76 4.81 0.23
CA GLU A 264 2.91 5.89 -0.76
C GLU A 264 3.72 5.45 -2.00
N ARG A 265 4.88 4.81 -1.77
CA ARG A 265 5.74 4.27 -2.84
C ARG A 265 4.97 3.25 -3.68
N LYS A 266 4.21 2.37 -3.04
CA LYS A 266 3.44 1.33 -3.72
C LYS A 266 2.39 1.92 -4.65
N VAL A 267 1.59 2.85 -4.14
CA VAL A 267 0.56 3.56 -4.91
C VAL A 267 1.17 4.27 -6.13
N LYS A 268 2.32 4.94 -5.98
CA LYS A 268 3.05 5.54 -7.10
C LYS A 268 3.39 4.51 -8.19
N PHE A 269 3.93 3.36 -7.79
CA PHE A 269 4.26 2.28 -8.74
C PHE A 269 3.02 1.57 -9.30
N LEU A 270 1.89 1.53 -8.60
CA LEU A 270 0.63 1.03 -9.15
C LEU A 270 0.18 1.90 -10.33
N ARG A 271 0.18 3.23 -10.18
CA ARG A 271 -0.12 4.17 -11.28
C ARG A 271 0.82 3.97 -12.47
N ILE A 272 2.14 3.95 -12.23
CA ILE A 272 3.14 3.77 -13.29
C ILE A 272 2.94 2.43 -14.00
N THR A 273 2.72 1.36 -13.23
CA THR A 273 2.50 0.01 -13.78
C THR A 273 1.23 -0.02 -14.60
N TYR A 274 0.12 0.53 -14.12
CA TYR A 274 -1.15 0.57 -14.85
C TYR A 274 -0.99 1.31 -16.17
N ALA A 275 -0.43 2.52 -16.15
CA ALA A 275 -0.19 3.32 -17.36
C ALA A 275 0.69 2.59 -18.37
N ASN A 276 1.76 1.93 -17.91
CA ASN A 276 2.63 1.17 -18.78
C ASN A 276 1.95 -0.08 -19.36
N LEU A 277 1.18 -0.84 -18.56
CA LEU A 277 0.53 -2.07 -19.02
C LEU A 277 -0.59 -1.84 -20.05
N ARG A 278 -1.23 -0.67 -20.04
CA ARG A 278 -2.21 -0.26 -21.07
C ARG A 278 -1.60 0.55 -22.22
N GLY A 279 -0.36 1.01 -22.06
CA GLY A 279 0.38 1.81 -23.05
C GLY A 279 1.51 0.99 -23.68
N HIS A 280 2.73 1.54 -23.65
CA HIS A 280 3.93 0.94 -24.29
C HIS A 280 4.24 -0.50 -23.84
N GLY A 281 3.81 -0.91 -22.66
CA GLY A 281 4.04 -2.23 -22.09
C GLY A 281 2.94 -3.25 -22.38
N ALA A 282 1.95 -2.93 -23.22
CA ALA A 282 0.86 -3.86 -23.54
C ALA A 282 1.37 -5.18 -24.13
N GLU A 283 2.38 -5.14 -24.99
CA GLU A 283 3.03 -6.32 -25.59
C GLU A 283 3.71 -7.24 -24.57
N LYS A 284 4.02 -6.75 -23.37
CA LYS A 284 4.61 -7.56 -22.28
C LYS A 284 3.61 -8.55 -21.69
N LEU A 285 2.33 -8.42 -22.04
CA LEU A 285 1.24 -9.23 -21.54
C LEU A 285 0.90 -10.36 -22.52
N ARG A 286 0.89 -11.60 -22.02
CA ARG A 286 0.36 -12.74 -22.78
C ARG A 286 -1.11 -12.53 -23.17
N VAL A 287 -1.88 -11.95 -22.26
CA VAL A 287 -3.30 -11.59 -22.46
C VAL A 287 -3.39 -10.09 -22.22
N PRO A 288 -3.78 -9.29 -23.23
CA PRO A 288 -3.87 -7.84 -23.10
C PRO A 288 -4.88 -7.44 -22.03
N LEU A 289 -4.70 -6.26 -21.44
CA LEU A 289 -5.70 -5.70 -20.52
C LEU A 289 -6.94 -5.29 -21.32
N LYS A 290 -8.12 -5.54 -20.73
CA LYS A 290 -9.38 -4.94 -21.19
C LYS A 290 -9.44 -3.49 -20.73
N GLU A 291 -10.04 -2.61 -21.52
CA GLU A 291 -10.14 -1.20 -21.17
C GLU A 291 -11.04 -1.00 -19.94
N ASN A 292 -10.50 -0.30 -18.94
CA ASN A 292 -11.22 0.14 -17.75
C ASN A 292 -10.72 1.53 -17.34
N ASP A 293 -11.30 2.56 -17.97
CA ASP A 293 -10.88 3.94 -17.77
C ASP A 293 -11.23 4.48 -16.40
N ALA A 294 -12.38 4.07 -15.85
CA ALA A 294 -12.82 4.47 -14.52
C ALA A 294 -11.82 4.02 -13.45
N MET A 295 -11.36 2.76 -13.51
CA MET A 295 -10.37 2.25 -12.57
C MET A 295 -8.98 2.85 -12.79
N PHE A 296 -8.53 2.95 -14.05
CA PHE A 296 -7.24 3.58 -14.37
C PHE A 296 -7.16 5.02 -13.87
N TYR A 297 -8.20 5.81 -14.15
CA TYR A 297 -8.31 7.18 -13.67
C TYR A 297 -8.28 7.22 -12.15
N HIS A 298 -9.04 6.35 -11.48
CA HIS A 298 -9.09 6.35 -10.02
C HIS A 298 -7.75 5.99 -9.37
N VAL A 299 -7.03 5.00 -9.89
CA VAL A 299 -5.68 4.66 -9.42
C VAL A 299 -4.72 5.84 -9.63
N SER A 300 -4.83 6.54 -10.76
CA SER A 300 -4.02 7.74 -11.05
C SER A 300 -4.35 8.91 -10.11
N TRP A 301 -5.64 9.14 -9.86
CA TRP A 301 -6.14 10.14 -8.93
C TRP A 301 -5.70 9.83 -7.49
N HIS A 302 -5.83 8.57 -7.05
CA HIS A 302 -5.42 8.14 -5.71
C HIS A 302 -3.91 8.37 -5.50
N ALA A 303 -3.09 8.08 -6.51
CA ALA A 303 -1.67 8.40 -6.47
C ALA A 303 -1.39 9.92 -6.40
N SER A 304 -2.16 10.75 -7.10
CA SER A 304 -2.05 12.21 -6.99
C SER A 304 -2.43 12.73 -5.60
N ILE A 305 -3.40 12.09 -4.92
CA ILE A 305 -3.85 12.46 -3.57
C ILE A 305 -2.83 12.09 -2.51
N ARG A 306 -2.21 10.90 -2.62
CA ARG A 306 -1.29 10.36 -1.61
C ARG A 306 0.14 10.94 -1.70
N GLN A 307 0.53 11.47 -2.85
CA GLN A 307 1.86 12.05 -3.04
C GLN A 307 1.94 13.47 -2.47
N PRO A 308 3.13 13.90 -2.00
CA PRO A 308 3.38 15.28 -1.60
C PRO A 308 2.95 16.27 -2.68
N ARG A 309 2.18 17.29 -2.28
CA ARG A 309 1.70 18.32 -3.19
C ARG A 309 2.81 19.32 -3.50
N GLN A 310 3.00 19.60 -4.79
CA GLN A 310 3.87 20.67 -5.26
C GLN A 310 3.03 21.92 -5.52
N PHE A 311 3.53 23.08 -5.11
CA PHE A 311 2.86 24.34 -5.35
C PHE A 311 3.25 24.90 -6.72
N SER A 312 2.30 24.90 -7.65
CA SER A 312 2.45 25.48 -8.99
C SER A 312 1.52 26.69 -9.12
N PRO A 313 1.91 27.88 -8.59
CA PRO A 313 1.00 29.03 -8.47
C PRO A 313 0.51 29.52 -9.82
N ARG A 314 1.35 29.46 -10.85
CA ARG A 314 0.95 29.86 -12.21
C ARG A 314 -0.17 28.99 -12.76
N GLN A 315 -0.19 27.69 -12.46
CA GLN A 315 -1.27 26.79 -12.88
C GLN A 315 -2.53 26.99 -12.04
N LEU A 316 -2.38 27.20 -10.72
CA LEU A 316 -3.51 27.36 -9.81
C LEU A 316 -4.24 28.70 -10.00
N TYR A 317 -3.49 29.77 -10.21
CA TYR A 317 -4.00 31.14 -10.28
C TYR A 317 -3.98 31.71 -11.70
N PHE A 318 -3.94 30.85 -12.72
CA PHE A 318 -3.89 31.28 -14.13
C PHE A 318 -5.03 32.24 -14.46
N ASP A 319 -6.25 31.88 -14.05
CA ASP A 319 -7.47 32.67 -14.27
C ASP A 319 -7.93 33.43 -13.02
N TYR A 320 -7.07 33.58 -12.01
CA TYR A 320 -7.43 34.31 -10.80
C TYR A 320 -7.67 35.78 -11.15
N GLN A 321 -8.91 36.23 -10.99
CA GLN A 321 -9.29 37.63 -11.05
C GLN A 321 -9.51 38.15 -9.62
N PRO A 322 -8.87 39.27 -9.24
CA PRO A 322 -9.21 39.91 -7.98
C PRO A 322 -10.66 40.40 -8.04
N SER A 323 -11.46 40.11 -7.01
CA SER A 323 -12.84 40.58 -6.95
C SER A 323 -12.93 41.93 -6.24
N ASN A 324 -13.59 42.90 -6.86
CA ASN A 324 -13.83 44.24 -6.29
C ASN A 324 -14.97 44.26 -5.26
N LEU A 325 -15.24 43.14 -4.58
CA LEU A 325 -16.22 43.05 -3.49
C LEU A 325 -15.83 43.90 -2.24
N GLY A 326 -14.83 44.78 -2.34
CA GLY A 326 -14.44 45.79 -1.36
C GLY A 326 -14.41 47.24 -1.86
N ALA A 327 -14.82 47.54 -3.10
CA ALA A 327 -14.82 48.92 -3.64
C ALA A 327 -16.15 49.67 -3.46
N ALA A 328 -17.06 49.15 -2.62
CA ALA A 328 -18.16 49.92 -2.09
C ALA A 328 -17.92 50.07 -0.59
N ALA A 329 -17.84 51.32 -0.13
CA ALA A 329 -17.77 51.67 1.28
C ALA A 329 -19.08 51.28 1.97
N TYR A 330 -19.27 49.98 2.23
CA TYR A 330 -20.28 49.45 3.13
C TYR A 330 -19.59 49.10 4.43
N GLY A 331 -20.08 49.65 5.54
CA GLY A 331 -19.58 49.36 6.88
C GLY A 331 -19.56 47.85 7.13
N SER A 332 -18.49 47.37 7.79
CA SER A 332 -18.17 45.95 7.96
C SER A 332 -19.25 45.07 8.59
N ASN A 333 -20.31 45.67 9.16
CA ASN A 333 -21.39 44.95 9.84
C ASN A 333 -22.56 44.62 8.90
N ALA A 334 -22.80 45.41 7.84
CA ALA A 334 -23.95 45.22 6.95
C ALA A 334 -23.84 43.95 6.09
N LYS A 335 -22.61 43.52 5.76
CA LYS A 335 -22.36 42.29 4.99
C LYS A 335 -22.54 41.02 5.81
N VAL A 336 -22.25 41.06 7.11
CA VAL A 336 -22.33 39.88 7.97
C VAL A 336 -23.80 39.57 8.27
N GLU A 337 -24.60 40.58 8.62
CA GLU A 337 -26.04 40.40 8.82
C GLU A 337 -26.76 39.90 7.56
N GLY A 338 -26.43 40.45 6.38
CA GLY A 338 -27.04 40.00 5.12
C GLY A 338 -26.69 38.54 4.77
N ILE A 339 -25.41 38.16 4.88
CA ILE A 339 -24.96 36.79 4.60
C ILE A 339 -25.53 35.79 5.62
N VAL A 340 -25.66 36.19 6.88
CA VAL A 340 -26.22 35.33 7.93
C VAL A 340 -27.72 35.16 7.73
N LYS A 341 -28.47 36.21 7.38
CA LYS A 341 -29.89 36.13 7.05
C LYS A 341 -30.15 35.23 5.83
N ASP A 342 -29.43 35.45 4.73
CA ASP A 342 -29.57 34.63 3.50
C ASP A 342 -29.27 33.14 3.76
N LYS A 343 -28.25 32.85 4.59
CA LYS A 343 -27.92 31.47 4.95
C LYS A 343 -28.97 30.84 5.87
N ILE A 344 -29.50 31.60 6.84
CA ILE A 344 -30.55 31.09 7.74
C ILE A 344 -31.82 30.81 6.95
N GLU A 345 -32.23 31.69 6.03
CA GLU A 345 -33.40 31.45 5.18
C GLU A 345 -33.20 30.25 4.26
N LYS A 346 -32.01 30.10 3.66
CA LYS A 346 -31.67 28.93 2.86
C LYS A 346 -31.68 27.64 3.68
N TRP A 347 -31.15 27.66 4.90
CA TRP A 347 -31.16 26.50 5.80
C TRP A 347 -32.55 26.17 6.33
N LYS A 348 -33.44 27.16 6.53
CA LYS A 348 -34.86 26.91 6.82
C LYS A 348 -35.56 26.25 5.63
N ALA A 349 -35.33 26.76 4.41
CA ALA A 349 -35.90 26.18 3.19
C ALA A 349 -35.39 24.75 2.89
N GLU A 350 -34.15 24.44 3.29
CA GLU A 350 -33.54 23.10 3.18
C GLU A 350 -33.91 22.17 4.36
N GLY A 351 -34.71 22.63 5.34
CA GLY A 351 -35.13 21.86 6.51
C GLY A 351 -34.05 21.61 7.57
N LEU A 352 -32.94 22.36 7.51
CA LEU A 352 -31.78 22.24 8.41
C LEU A 352 -31.93 23.04 9.71
N LEU A 353 -32.86 24.00 9.75
CA LEU A 353 -33.17 24.82 10.93
C LEU A 353 -34.69 24.86 11.19
N PRO A 354 -35.13 24.84 12.46
CA PRO A 354 -36.53 25.07 12.83
C PRO A 354 -37.05 26.42 12.33
N GLU A 355 -38.32 26.49 11.95
CA GLU A 355 -38.95 27.71 11.39
C GLU A 355 -38.88 28.91 12.37
N ASP A 356 -38.90 28.64 13.67
CA ASP A 356 -38.90 29.60 14.76
C ASP A 356 -37.50 30.07 15.18
N TYR A 357 -36.43 29.59 14.55
CA TYR A 357 -35.06 30.01 14.88
C TYR A 357 -34.81 31.50 14.54
N VAL A 358 -34.38 32.28 15.54
CA VAL A 358 -33.95 33.68 15.42
C VAL A 358 -32.50 33.81 15.90
N HIS A 359 -31.66 34.43 15.09
CA HIS A 359 -30.26 34.68 15.43
C HIS A 359 -30.12 36.04 16.15
N GLU A 360 -29.75 36.02 17.44
CA GLU A 360 -29.39 37.23 18.20
C GLU A 360 -27.89 37.48 18.13
N ASP A 361 -27.48 38.53 17.41
CA ASP A 361 -26.08 38.96 17.33
C ASP A 361 -25.65 39.67 18.63
N ARG A 362 -24.84 39.01 19.46
CA ARG A 362 -24.06 39.71 20.50
C ARG A 362 -22.87 40.40 19.85
N VAL A 363 -23.08 41.62 19.38
CA VAL A 363 -22.02 42.51 18.87
C VAL A 363 -21.02 42.80 19.99
N TYR A 364 -19.79 42.29 19.85
CA TYR A 364 -18.65 42.73 20.66
C TYR A 364 -18.21 44.11 20.16
N ASP A 365 -18.42 45.12 20.99
CA ASP A 365 -18.01 46.50 20.75
C ASP A 365 -16.47 46.61 20.62
N ARG A 366 -16.01 47.20 19.51
CA ARG A 366 -14.58 47.28 19.13
C ARG A 366 -13.82 48.42 19.82
N THR A 367 -14.42 49.13 20.76
CA THR A 367 -13.75 50.17 21.57
C THR A 367 -13.01 49.61 22.79
N ALA A 368 -13.17 48.33 23.11
CA ALA A 368 -12.36 47.66 24.13
C ALA A 368 -10.97 47.31 23.57
N ALA A 369 -10.01 48.22 23.76
CA ALA A 369 -8.58 47.98 23.58
C ALA A 369 -8.17 46.58 24.08
N PHE A 370 -7.28 45.92 23.34
CA PHE A 370 -6.61 44.65 23.66
C PHE A 370 -6.31 44.51 25.17
N LYS A 371 -7.27 43.98 25.94
CA LYS A 371 -6.96 43.26 27.16
C LYS A 371 -6.63 41.86 26.70
N SER A 372 -5.37 41.48 26.84
CA SER A 372 -4.93 40.10 26.70
C SER A 372 -5.85 39.22 27.54
N VAL A 373 -6.77 38.50 26.90
CA VAL A 373 -7.45 37.38 27.55
C VAL A 373 -6.45 36.24 27.52
N ALA A 374 -5.48 36.30 28.43
CA ALA A 374 -4.81 35.09 28.88
C ALA A 374 -5.91 34.19 29.46
N ARG A 375 -6.21 33.08 28.78
CA ARG A 375 -7.03 32.02 29.38
C ARG A 375 -6.28 31.52 30.62
N GLN A 376 -6.63 32.04 31.78
CA GLN A 376 -6.35 31.38 33.05
C GLN A 376 -7.31 30.20 33.16
N GLU A 377 -6.80 29.01 32.90
CA GLU A 377 -7.45 27.77 33.31
C GLU A 377 -7.64 27.83 34.82
N LYS A 378 -8.90 27.93 35.28
CA LYS A 378 -9.33 28.14 36.68
C LYS A 378 -8.82 27.12 37.73
N TRP A 379 -7.98 26.16 37.33
CA TRP A 379 -7.61 24.97 38.09
C TRP A 379 -6.14 25.02 38.51
N LYS A 380 -5.34 25.94 37.95
CA LYS A 380 -3.96 26.20 38.39
C LYS A 380 -3.89 27.55 39.09
N LYS A 381 -3.99 27.55 40.42
CA LYS A 381 -3.58 28.71 41.23
C LYS A 381 -2.05 28.79 41.18
N ALA A 382 -1.50 29.63 40.31
CA ALA A 382 -0.11 30.02 40.41
C ALA A 382 0.04 31.07 41.53
N PRO A 383 1.04 30.96 42.42
CA PRO A 383 1.27 31.95 43.47
C PRO A 383 1.65 33.31 42.86
N LYS A 384 1.04 34.38 43.37
CA LYS A 384 1.32 35.76 42.93
C LYS A 384 2.49 36.31 43.73
N ALA A 385 3.63 36.50 43.07
CA ALA A 385 4.70 37.33 43.61
C ALA A 385 4.28 38.81 43.57
N VAL A 386 4.23 39.48 44.72
CA VAL A 386 3.93 40.91 44.83
C VAL A 386 5.20 41.65 45.26
N LYS A 387 5.59 42.67 44.50
CA LYS A 387 6.79 43.47 44.79
C LYS A 387 6.41 44.61 45.74
N SER A 388 6.92 44.58 46.97
CA SER A 388 6.79 45.69 47.93
C SER A 388 7.89 46.72 47.69
N LYS A 389 7.54 48.02 47.65
CA LYS A 389 8.48 49.13 47.43
C LYS A 389 9.53 49.31 48.53
N ARG A 390 9.44 48.60 49.66
CA ARG A 390 10.47 48.64 50.71
C ARG A 390 11.33 47.38 50.84
N HIS A 391 10.91 46.21 50.32
CA HIS A 391 11.60 44.93 50.64
C HIS A 391 11.81 43.96 49.46
N GLY A 392 11.59 44.38 48.20
CA GLY A 392 11.81 43.48 47.05
C GLY A 392 10.73 42.40 46.90
N TYR A 393 11.01 41.37 46.08
CA TYR A 393 10.07 40.26 45.85
C TYR A 393 10.13 39.27 47.02
N THR A 394 9.12 39.31 47.88
CA THR A 394 8.85 38.23 48.83
C THR A 394 7.66 37.43 48.33
N GLY A 395 7.82 36.10 48.26
CA GLY A 395 6.70 35.18 48.19
C GLY A 395 6.27 34.88 49.62
N ASP A 396 4.98 35.03 49.91
CA ASP A 396 4.41 34.73 51.23
C ASP A 396 3.25 33.71 51.05
N PRO A 397 2.95 32.92 52.09
CA PRO A 397 2.99 31.44 52.10
C PRO A 397 1.93 30.69 51.30
#